data_AF-A0A0G0FM67-F1
#
_entry.id   AF-A0A0G0FM67-F1
#
_cell.length_a   1.000
_cell.length_b   1.000
_cell.length_c   1.000
_cell.angle_alpha   90.00
_cell.angle_beta   90.00
_cell.angle_gamma   90.00
#
_symmetry.space_group_name_H-M   'P 1'
#
loop_
_entity.id
_entity.type
_entity.pdbx_description
1 polymer ?
#
loop_
_entity_poly.entity_id
_entity_poly.type
_entity_poly.pdbx_seq_one_letter_code
_entity_poly.pdbx_strand_id
1 'polypeptide(L)'
;MGDGVCHLASVINYAAKDAGLDSYAPSNHNFAAINEVPKEYGVAIYNMPGNRAVGERQNLYITNNFDSKVTFRFDFDGDNLKVEVYR
;
A
#
# COMPACT_ATOMS: atom_id res chain seq x y z
N MET A 1 -9.49 -5.58 13.96
CA MET A 1 -8.62 -4.39 14.01
C MET A 1 -7.33 -4.77 13.29
N GLY A 2 -7.09 -4.14 12.13
CA GLY A 2 -5.99 -4.44 11.21
C GLY A 2 -5.29 -3.15 10.77
N ASP A 3 -5.41 -2.11 11.59
CA ASP A 3 -5.23 -0.73 11.17
C ASP A 3 -3.77 -0.46 10.75
N GLY A 4 -2.79 -1.06 11.45
CA GLY A 4 -1.38 -0.96 11.07
C GLY A 4 -1.04 -1.54 9.69
N VAL A 5 -1.71 -2.62 9.27
CA VAL A 5 -1.47 -3.24 7.96
C VAL A 5 -2.10 -2.39 6.85
N CYS A 6 -3.31 -1.88 7.06
CA CYS A 6 -3.96 -0.95 6.15
C CYS A 6 -3.17 0.37 6.02
N HIS A 7 -2.61 0.87 7.14
CA HIS A 7 -1.80 2.09 7.14
C HIS A 7 -0.53 1.91 6.31
N LEU A 8 0.23 0.85 6.57
CA LEU A 8 1.44 0.54 5.80
C LEU A 8 1.11 0.36 4.31
N ALA A 9 0.06 -0.39 3.97
CA ALA A 9 -0.34 -0.59 2.59
C ALA A 9 -0.72 0.73 1.89
N SER A 10 -1.34 1.66 2.59
CA SER A 10 -1.68 2.97 2.03
C SER A 10 -0.45 3.84 1.77
N VAL A 11 0.55 3.80 2.66
CA VAL A 11 1.85 4.49 2.44
C VAL A 11 2.59 3.89 1.25
N ILE A 12 2.61 2.55 1.12
CA ILE A 12 3.24 1.87 -0.02
C ILE A 12 2.51 2.21 -1.33
N ASN A 13 1.17 2.20 -1.33
CA ASN A 13 0.36 2.57 -2.50
C ASN A 13 0.65 4.02 -2.94
N TYR A 14 0.76 4.94 -1.98
CA TYR A 14 1.13 6.32 -2.26
C TYR A 14 2.51 6.41 -2.92
N ALA A 15 3.55 5.84 -2.29
CA ALA A 15 4.90 5.87 -2.84
C ALA A 15 5.01 5.19 -4.22
N ALA A 16 4.28 4.09 -4.44
CA ALA A 16 4.26 3.39 -5.72
C ALA A 16 3.64 4.25 -6.84
N LYS A 17 2.48 4.87 -6.58
CA LYS A 17 1.83 5.75 -7.56
C LYS A 17 2.64 7.00 -7.84
N ASP A 18 3.25 7.60 -6.82
CA ASP A 18 4.11 8.77 -6.98
C ASP A 18 5.34 8.45 -7.85
N ALA A 19 5.91 7.25 -7.71
CA ALA A 19 7.02 6.76 -8.52
C ALA A 19 6.65 6.29 -9.94
N GLY A 20 5.35 6.31 -10.28
CA GLY A 20 4.81 5.92 -11.58
C GLY A 20 4.63 4.42 -11.79
N LEU A 21 4.64 3.61 -10.73
CA LEU A 21 4.29 2.19 -10.81
C LEU A 21 2.79 2.01 -10.99
N ASP A 22 2.40 0.90 -11.60
CA ASP A 22 0.99 0.51 -11.65
C ASP A 22 0.57 -0.07 -10.29
N SER A 23 -0.37 0.60 -9.62
CA SER A 23 -0.87 0.17 -8.32
C SER A 23 -2.39 0.08 -8.28
N TYR A 24 -2.89 -1.06 -7.83
CA TYR A 24 -4.30 -1.43 -7.83
C TYR A 24 -4.71 -2.05 -6.49
N ALA A 25 -5.79 -1.55 -5.91
CA ALA A 25 -6.45 -2.12 -4.75
C ALA A 25 -7.95 -2.31 -5.09
N PRO A 26 -8.47 -3.55 -5.14
CA PRO A 26 -9.87 -3.82 -5.49
C PRO A 26 -10.85 -3.29 -4.44
N SER A 27 -10.44 -3.30 -3.17
CA SER A 27 -11.19 -2.76 -2.05
C SER A 27 -10.44 -1.55 -1.50
N ASN A 28 -11.05 -0.37 -1.59
CA ASN A 28 -10.49 0.82 -0.96
C ASN A 28 -11.02 0.98 0.46
N HIS A 29 -10.18 1.53 1.34
CA HIS A 29 -10.58 1.93 2.68
C HIS A 29 -10.43 3.45 2.77
N ASN A 30 -11.23 4.20 2.01
CA ASN A 30 -11.25 5.67 2.04
C ASN A 30 -11.77 6.24 3.39
N PHE A 31 -11.91 5.40 4.41
CA PHE A 31 -12.63 5.68 5.66
C PHE A 31 -11.72 6.13 6.81
N ALA A 32 -10.46 5.68 6.86
CA ALA A 32 -9.52 6.05 7.92
C ALA A 32 -8.53 7.12 7.42
N ALA A 33 -8.52 8.28 8.07
CA ALA A 33 -7.50 9.29 7.80
C ALA A 33 -6.17 8.76 8.37
N ILE A 34 -5.24 8.43 7.48
CA ILE A 34 -3.85 8.20 7.85
C ILE A 34 -3.20 9.58 7.75
N ASN A 35 -2.61 10.04 8.86
CA ASN A 35 -1.91 11.32 8.86
C ASN A 35 -0.89 11.32 7.71
N GLU A 36 -0.86 12.42 6.95
CA GLU A 36 0.08 12.66 5.84
C GLU A 36 -0.10 11.80 4.57
N VAL A 37 -1.08 10.87 4.53
CA VAL A 37 -1.42 10.13 3.31
C VAL A 37 -2.76 10.62 2.75
N PRO A 38 -2.81 11.16 1.52
CA PRO A 38 -4.06 11.54 0.89
C PRO A 38 -5.04 10.36 0.79
N LYS A 39 -6.34 10.63 1.00
CA LYS A 39 -7.37 9.59 1.16
C LYS A 39 -7.50 8.69 -0.07
N GLU A 40 -7.19 9.20 -1.25
CA GLU A 40 -7.19 8.46 -2.52
C GLU A 40 -6.19 7.29 -2.57
N TYR A 41 -5.21 7.28 -1.66
CA TYR A 41 -4.26 6.18 -1.53
C TYR A 41 -4.66 5.16 -0.46
N GLY A 42 -5.80 5.34 0.21
CA GLY A 42 -6.26 4.45 1.28
C GLY A 42 -6.56 3.02 0.80
N VAL A 43 -5.88 2.04 1.39
CA VAL A 43 -6.00 0.61 1.04
C VAL A 43 -6.66 -0.19 2.17
N ALA A 44 -7.59 -1.09 1.80
CA ALA A 44 -8.16 -2.06 2.71
C ALA A 44 -7.40 -3.39 2.60
N ILE A 45 -6.63 -3.75 3.63
CA ILE A 45 -6.02 -5.08 3.72
C ILE A 45 -6.73 -5.91 4.77
N TYR A 46 -7.18 -7.10 4.37
CA TYR A 46 -7.79 -8.04 5.30
C TYR A 46 -7.62 -9.47 4.81
N ASN A 47 -7.28 -10.36 5.75
CA ASN A 47 -7.12 -11.77 5.48
C ASN A 47 -8.29 -12.54 6.13
N MET A 48 -9.01 -13.32 5.31
CA MET A 48 -10.05 -14.24 5.77
C MET A 48 -9.61 -15.68 5.51
N PRO A 49 -9.00 -16.36 6.49
CA PRO A 49 -8.57 -17.75 6.34
C PRO A 49 -9.71 -18.66 5.87
N GLY A 50 -9.46 -19.47 4.83
CA GLY A 50 -10.46 -20.37 4.25
C GLY A 50 -11.36 -19.74 3.17
N ASN A 51 -11.31 -18.41 2.97
CA ASN A 51 -12.06 -17.75 1.90
C ASN A 51 -11.14 -16.94 0.97
N ARG A 52 -10.56 -17.64 0.00
CA ARG A 52 -9.60 -17.10 -0.97
C ARG A 52 -10.18 -15.92 -1.78
N ALA A 53 -11.44 -16.01 -2.21
CA ALA A 53 -12.06 -14.98 -3.04
C ALA A 53 -12.21 -13.64 -2.29
N VAL A 54 -12.46 -13.68 -0.98
CA VAL A 54 -12.51 -12.48 -0.13
C VAL A 54 -11.11 -11.93 0.09
N GLY A 55 -10.13 -12.78 0.40
CA GLY A 55 -8.74 -12.36 0.63
C GLY A 55 -8.11 -11.69 -0.60
N GLU A 56 -8.30 -12.24 -1.81
CA GLU A 56 -7.76 -11.67 -3.05
C GLU A 56 -8.30 -10.25 -3.33
N ARG A 57 -9.55 -9.96 -2.94
CA ARG A 57 -10.14 -8.63 -3.14
C ARG A 57 -9.64 -7.59 -2.13
N GLN A 58 -8.98 -8.02 -1.06
CA GLN A 58 -8.54 -7.16 0.04
C GLN A 58 -7.01 -7.15 0.15
N ASN A 59 -6.36 -7.06 -1.02
CA ASN A 59 -4.91 -6.92 -1.17
C ASN A 59 -4.56 -5.64 -1.94
N LEU A 60 -3.30 -5.22 -1.80
CA LEU A 60 -2.64 -4.25 -2.66
C LEU A 60 -1.81 -4.98 -3.70
N TYR A 61 -2.01 -4.64 -4.96
CA TYR A 61 -1.22 -5.14 -6.08
C TYR A 61 -0.37 -4.01 -6.64
N ILE A 62 0.94 -4.26 -6.79
CA ILE A 62 1.89 -3.33 -7.37
C ILE A 62 2.64 -4.06 -8.48
N THR A 63 2.65 -3.46 -9.66
CA THR A 63 3.35 -3.97 -10.82
C THR A 63 4.47 -3.02 -11.18
N ASN A 64 5.69 -3.57 -11.29
CA ASN A 64 6.79 -2.86 -11.93
C ASN A 64 6.59 -2.90 -13.43
N ASN A 65 6.14 -1.77 -13.97
CA ASN A 65 5.89 -1.52 -15.39
C ASN A 65 7.10 -0.85 -16.09
N PHE A 66 8.26 -0.79 -15.43
CA PHE A 66 9.51 -0.31 -16.01
C PHE A 66 10.39 -1.46 -16.51
N ASP A 67 11.25 -1.16 -17.49
CA ASP A 67 12.27 -2.10 -18.00
C ASP A 67 13.48 -2.28 -17.06
N SER A 68 13.45 -1.63 -15.90
CA SER A 68 14.51 -1.63 -14.89
C SER A 68 13.99 -2.13 -13.56
N LYS A 69 14.92 -2.56 -12.69
CA LYS A 69 14.56 -2.96 -11.32
C LYS A 69 14.11 -1.75 -10.53
N VAL A 70 13.23 -1.97 -9.57
CA VAL A 70 12.83 -0.95 -8.60
C VAL A 70 13.13 -1.41 -7.19
N THR A 71 13.49 -0.47 -6.33
CA THR A 71 13.79 -0.72 -4.92
C THR A 71 12.83 0.08 -4.06
N PHE A 72 12.07 -0.62 -3.22
CA PHE A 72 11.34 0.01 -2.12
C PHE A 72 12.28 0.13 -0.92
N ARG A 73 12.56 1.35 -0.48
CA ARG A 73 13.31 1.62 0.73
C ARG A 73 12.33 1.99 1.84
N PHE A 74 12.45 1.29 2.95
CA PHE A 74 11.73 1.59 4.19
C PHE A 74 12.75 2.15 5.18
N ASP A 75 12.51 3.37 5.62
CA ASP A 75 13.34 4.04 6.63
C ASP A 75 12.46 4.32 7.85
N PHE A 76 12.81 3.75 8.99
CA PHE A 76 12.05 3.87 10.24
C PHE A 76 12.97 4.29 11.37
N ASP A 77 12.71 5.45 11.95
CA ASP A 77 13.54 6.06 12.99
C ASP A 77 13.09 5.69 14.43
N GLY A 78 12.00 4.95 14.56
CA GLY A 78 11.35 4.63 15.84
C GLY A 78 9.97 5.27 16.00
N ASP A 79 9.72 6.36 15.28
CA ASP A 79 8.47 7.13 15.34
C ASP A 79 7.85 7.34 13.95
N ASN A 80 8.66 7.65 12.94
CA ASN A 80 8.25 7.96 11.57
C ASN A 80 8.70 6.87 10.61
N LEU A 81 7.78 6.43 9.74
CA LEU A 81 8.10 5.55 8.61
C LEU A 81 8.10 6.36 7.32
N LYS A 82 9.23 6.35 6.61
CA LYS A 82 9.33 6.85 5.25
C LYS A 82 9.44 5.68 4.27
N VAL A 83 8.64 5.72 3.21
CA VAL A 83 8.72 4.76 2.10
C VAL A 83 9.07 5.50 0.83
N GLU A 84 10.14 5.08 0.18
CA GLU A 84 10.63 5.66 -1.06
C GLU A 84 10.82 4.57 -2.11
N VAL A 85 10.63 4.93 -3.38
CA VAL A 85 10.83 4.02 -4.51
C VAL A 85 11.93 4.57 -5.41
N TYR A 86 12.96 3.76 -5.62
CA TYR A 86 14.11 4.07 -6.47
C TYR A 86 14.13 3.18 -7.71
N ARG A 87 14.72 3.68 -8.79
CA ARG A 87 15.00 2.95 -10.04
C ARG A 87 16.49 2.67 -10.16
#